data_AF-A0A7H1BKV5-F1
#
_entry.id   AF-A0A7H1BKV5-F1
#
_cell.length_a   1.000
_cell.length_b   1.000
_cell.length_c   1.000
_cell.angle_alpha   90.00
_cell.angle_beta   90.00
_cell.angle_gamma   90.00
#
_symmetry.space_group_name_H-M   'P 1'
#
loop_
_entity.id
_entity.type
_entity.pdbx_description
1 polymer ?
#
loop_
_entity_poly.entity_id
_entity_poly.type
_entity_poly.pdbx_seq_one_letter_code
_entity_poly.pdbx_strand_id
1 'polypeptide(L)'
;MPAIRPTDPLVLARAAADSLVVAADPESRRSCVFFWEKYRPLLRDVEQAARRLTEPRLRSLAQELLDRPEDPARHRTLVGALSAADPHAPATAALFDAAWRAERDNRLGHHLGERYHAGTARPVTLDELRTTRPRHAPAAAPDAPVLIVIPFRDRDTDGVRARNLVACLLSLGDQSFPRDRFRVTVVESDAHPRWREVVAPYADDYLFAPKPDTFNKSWAVNAGVTHTGAQAEVICILDADVLTDRDFVARNVDRLRRRGTGGHLTYRDMLGMTAESTAHAVRRRVLDGAAQADPQDVRGFVVRRPPGACVWVRAGVFRQIGGMDERYEGWGGEDTDFAYRMDFAAAFDAYADPLLHMNHPPAAVLREDGELVNAHIPWLSWDPQQPIGRLDRFAPAPL
;
A
#
# COMPACT_ATOMS: atom_id res chain seq x y z
N MET A 1 -26.83 26.38 -11.94
CA MET A 1 -26.33 25.01 -12.22
C MET A 1 -26.42 24.22 -10.92
N PRO A 2 -26.99 23.01 -10.90
CA PRO A 2 -26.89 22.18 -9.71
C PRO A 2 -25.40 21.97 -9.41
N ALA A 3 -24.98 22.33 -8.20
CA ALA A 3 -23.60 22.12 -7.77
C ALA A 3 -23.32 20.61 -7.86
N ILE A 4 -22.20 20.20 -8.46
CA ILE A 4 -21.71 18.80 -8.51
C ILE A 4 -21.21 18.37 -7.10
N ARG A 5 -21.77 18.97 -6.05
CA ARG A 5 -21.43 18.77 -4.66
C ARG A 5 -22.45 17.79 -4.07
N PRO A 6 -22.02 16.80 -3.26
CA PRO A 6 -22.93 15.87 -2.60
C PRO A 6 -23.95 16.62 -1.76
N THR A 7 -25.19 16.14 -1.79
CA THR A 7 -26.28 16.63 -0.94
C THR A 7 -26.41 15.85 0.36
N ASP A 8 -25.75 14.69 0.48
CA ASP A 8 -25.70 13.89 1.70
C ASP A 8 -24.88 14.63 2.78
N PRO A 9 -25.51 15.05 3.91
CA PRO A 9 -24.82 15.75 4.98
C PRO A 9 -23.66 14.94 5.59
N LEU A 10 -23.79 13.61 5.65
CA LEU A 10 -22.77 12.74 6.23
C LEU A 10 -21.51 12.72 5.37
N VAL A 11 -21.65 12.70 4.04
CA VAL A 11 -20.51 12.74 3.11
C VAL A 11 -19.74 14.03 3.27
N LEU A 12 -20.44 15.16 3.39
CA LEU A 12 -19.82 16.48 3.58
C LEU A 12 -19.17 16.64 4.96
N ALA A 13 -19.82 16.11 6.01
CA ALA A 13 -19.28 16.11 7.36
C ALA A 13 -18.00 15.27 7.47
N ARG A 14 -17.99 14.08 6.86
CA ARG A 14 -16.79 13.23 6.76
C ARG A 14 -15.68 13.93 5.97
N ALA A 15 -15.99 14.51 4.81
CA ALA A 15 -15.03 15.27 4.02
C ALA A 15 -14.27 16.34 4.85
N ALA A 16 -15.00 17.07 5.70
CA ALA A 16 -14.42 18.07 6.58
C ALA A 16 -13.57 17.45 7.70
N ALA A 17 -14.10 16.50 8.45
CA ALA A 17 -13.38 15.87 9.57
C ALA A 17 -12.14 15.08 9.10
N ASP A 18 -12.26 14.31 8.01
CA ASP A 18 -11.17 13.52 7.44
C ASP A 18 -10.04 14.42 6.91
N SER A 19 -10.39 15.54 6.24
CA SER A 19 -9.39 16.51 5.78
C SER A 19 -8.63 17.16 6.94
N LEU A 20 -9.30 17.44 8.07
CA LEU A 20 -8.63 17.96 9.28
C LEU A 20 -7.67 16.92 9.87
N VAL A 21 -8.06 15.64 9.91
CA VAL A 21 -7.17 14.56 10.37
C VAL A 21 -5.96 14.40 9.43
N VAL A 22 -6.17 14.41 8.12
CA VAL A 22 -5.08 14.33 7.13
C VAL A 22 -4.11 15.51 7.25
N ALA A 23 -4.63 16.69 7.57
CA ALA A 23 -3.81 17.89 7.75
C ALA A 23 -2.95 17.83 9.04
N ALA A 24 -3.55 17.38 10.15
CA ALA A 24 -2.94 17.46 11.47
C ALA A 24 -2.16 16.22 11.91
N ASP A 25 -2.54 15.01 11.47
CA ASP A 25 -1.91 13.77 11.92
C ASP A 25 -0.54 13.55 11.23
N PRO A 26 0.57 13.46 11.98
CA PRO A 26 1.90 13.16 11.42
C PRO A 26 1.97 11.84 10.66
N GLU A 27 1.16 10.84 11.01
CA GLU A 27 1.08 9.56 10.30
C GLU A 27 0.56 9.71 8.86
N SER A 28 -0.27 10.72 8.58
CA SER A 28 -0.74 11.01 7.23
C SER A 28 0.39 11.41 6.28
N ARG A 29 1.28 12.28 6.75
CA ARG A 29 2.48 12.65 5.99
C ARG A 29 3.43 11.46 5.81
N ARG A 30 3.52 10.58 6.81
CA ARG A 30 4.35 9.36 6.74
C ARG A 30 3.80 8.33 5.76
N SER A 31 2.47 8.21 5.63
CA SER A 31 1.85 7.25 4.71
C SER A 31 2.08 7.60 3.25
N CYS A 32 2.15 8.89 2.90
CA CYS A 32 2.55 9.33 1.57
C CYS A 32 3.05 10.78 1.56
N VAL A 33 4.37 10.96 1.72
CA VAL A 33 4.98 12.30 1.80
C VAL A 33 4.75 13.14 0.54
N PHE A 34 4.80 12.52 -0.64
CA PHE A 34 4.62 13.22 -1.92
C PHE A 34 3.23 13.84 -2.05
N PHE A 35 2.17 13.06 -1.85
CA PHE A 35 0.80 13.60 -1.94
C PHE A 35 0.49 14.55 -0.79
N TRP A 36 0.99 14.28 0.41
CA TRP A 36 0.79 15.20 1.53
C TRP A 36 1.38 16.58 1.24
N GLU A 37 2.63 16.68 0.77
CA GLU A 37 3.23 17.98 0.41
C GLU A 37 2.52 18.62 -0.79
N LYS A 38 2.20 17.84 -1.83
CA LYS A 38 1.50 18.33 -3.02
C LYS A 38 0.14 18.96 -2.71
N TYR A 39 -0.62 18.36 -1.79
CA TYR A 39 -1.98 18.80 -1.46
C TYR A 39 -2.07 19.62 -0.17
N ARG A 40 -0.93 19.92 0.47
CA ARG A 40 -0.85 20.75 1.68
C ARG A 40 -1.60 22.09 1.58
N PRO A 41 -1.59 22.83 0.45
CA PRO A 41 -2.38 24.06 0.34
C PRO A 41 -3.88 23.83 0.52
N LEU A 42 -4.44 22.74 -0.04
CA LEU A 42 -5.86 22.42 0.11
C LEU A 42 -6.21 22.08 1.56
N LEU A 43 -5.34 21.30 2.22
CA LEU A 43 -5.52 20.95 3.63
C LEU A 43 -5.47 22.18 4.54
N ARG A 44 -4.55 23.12 4.27
CA ARG A 44 -4.48 24.41 4.98
C ARG A 44 -5.74 25.25 4.80
N ASP A 45 -6.36 25.25 3.62
CA ASP A 45 -7.63 25.96 3.40
C ASP A 45 -8.74 25.41 4.31
N VAL A 46 -8.81 24.08 4.48
CA VAL A 46 -9.78 23.43 5.39
C VAL A 46 -9.50 23.81 6.85
N GLU A 47 -8.25 23.74 7.29
CA GLU A 47 -7.86 24.15 8.65
C GLU A 47 -8.22 25.61 8.94
N GLN A 48 -7.94 26.52 8.02
CA GLN A 48 -8.27 27.94 8.18
C GLN A 48 -9.78 28.16 8.23
N ALA A 49 -10.54 27.46 7.40
CA ALA A 49 -12.00 27.55 7.41
C ALA A 49 -12.58 27.02 8.73
N ALA A 50 -12.05 25.91 9.25
CA ALA A 50 -12.44 25.37 10.55
C ALA A 50 -12.17 26.36 11.70
N ARG A 51 -11.01 27.04 11.69
CA ARG A 51 -10.65 28.06 12.70
C ARG A 51 -11.52 29.31 12.64
N ARG A 52 -12.13 29.60 11.48
CA ARG A 52 -12.99 30.78 11.23
C ARG A 52 -14.49 30.51 11.37
N LEU A 53 -14.89 29.28 11.71
CA LEU A 53 -16.29 28.96 11.99
C LEU A 53 -16.86 29.97 13.02
N THR A 54 -18.01 30.56 12.70
CA THR A 54 -18.66 31.54 13.59
C THR A 54 -19.42 30.86 14.72
N GLU A 55 -19.91 29.64 14.50
CA GLU A 55 -20.55 28.80 15.50
C GLU A 55 -19.50 28.30 16.53
N PRO A 56 -19.59 28.68 17.82
CA PRO A 56 -18.53 28.40 18.80
C PRO A 56 -18.33 26.91 19.11
N ARG A 57 -19.38 26.10 19.12
CA ARG A 57 -19.31 24.67 19.42
C ARG A 57 -18.57 23.90 18.33
N LEU A 58 -18.92 24.11 17.06
CA LEU A 58 -18.26 23.51 15.90
C LEU A 58 -16.80 23.94 15.82
N ARG A 59 -16.50 25.22 16.10
CA ARG A 59 -15.13 25.70 16.18
C ARG A 59 -14.33 24.99 17.28
N SER A 60 -14.91 24.79 18.46
CA SER A 60 -14.28 24.03 19.56
C SER A 60 -14.02 22.58 19.16
N LEU A 61 -15.02 21.90 18.62
CA LEU A 61 -14.91 20.49 18.20
C LEU A 61 -13.86 20.30 17.10
N ALA A 62 -13.78 21.24 16.15
CA ALA A 62 -12.76 21.20 15.10
C ALA A 62 -11.36 21.43 15.66
N GLN A 63 -11.19 22.36 16.59
CA GLN A 63 -9.91 22.61 17.26
C GLN A 63 -9.47 21.39 18.09
N GLU A 64 -10.40 20.79 18.83
CA GLU A 64 -10.17 19.56 19.59
C GLU A 64 -9.70 18.40 18.70
N LEU A 65 -10.29 18.24 17.51
CA LEU A 65 -9.82 17.23 16.55
C LEU A 65 -8.44 17.54 15.99
N LEU A 66 -8.13 18.80 15.69
CA LEU A 66 -6.80 19.22 15.24
C LEU A 66 -5.72 18.98 16.30
N ASP A 67 -6.05 19.13 17.58
CA ASP A 67 -5.11 18.93 18.69
C ASP A 67 -4.85 17.44 18.96
N ARG A 68 -5.81 16.57 18.66
CA ARG A 68 -5.79 15.12 18.91
C ARG A 68 -6.38 14.34 17.72
N PRO A 69 -5.74 14.38 16.54
CA PRO A 69 -6.30 13.82 15.30
C PRO A 69 -6.34 12.28 15.30
N GLU A 70 -5.62 11.64 16.21
CA GLU A 70 -5.62 10.19 16.42
C GLU A 70 -6.82 9.69 17.24
N ASP A 71 -7.56 10.58 17.91
CA ASP A 71 -8.68 10.22 18.78
C ASP A 71 -9.99 9.98 17.98
N PRO A 72 -10.46 8.72 17.86
CA PRO A 72 -11.66 8.42 17.08
C PRO A 72 -12.94 9.02 17.68
N ALA A 73 -12.99 9.31 18.98
CA ALA A 73 -14.16 9.91 19.61
C ALA A 73 -14.34 11.37 19.17
N ARG A 74 -13.23 12.12 19.03
CA ARG A 74 -13.25 13.51 18.56
C ARG A 74 -13.69 13.61 17.12
N HIS A 75 -13.18 12.71 16.27
CA HIS A 75 -13.60 12.63 14.88
C HIS A 75 -15.11 12.37 14.77
N ARG A 76 -15.61 11.32 15.42
CA ARG A 76 -17.04 10.96 15.40
C ARG A 76 -17.93 12.07 15.96
N THR A 77 -17.50 12.76 17.01
CA THR A 77 -18.24 13.88 17.61
C THR A 77 -18.34 15.06 16.63
N LEU A 78 -17.25 15.42 15.95
CA LEU A 78 -17.26 16.48 14.95
C LEU A 78 -18.13 16.09 13.74
N VAL A 79 -18.00 14.86 13.23
CA VAL A 79 -18.84 14.35 12.13
C VAL A 79 -20.33 14.43 12.49
N GLY A 80 -20.70 13.99 13.70
CA GLY A 80 -22.09 14.07 14.17
C GLY A 80 -22.61 15.51 14.23
N ALA A 81 -21.80 16.44 14.74
CA ALA A 81 -22.18 17.84 14.83
C ALA A 81 -22.29 18.52 13.45
N LEU A 82 -21.36 18.24 12.53
CA LEU A 82 -21.38 18.76 11.17
C LEU A 82 -22.52 18.17 10.32
N SER A 83 -22.88 16.90 10.54
CA SER A 83 -23.98 16.24 9.81
C SER A 83 -25.35 16.87 10.11
N ALA A 84 -25.48 17.52 11.28
CA ALA A 84 -26.68 18.27 11.68
C ALA A 84 -26.66 19.74 11.23
N ALA A 85 -25.54 20.23 10.69
CA ALA A 85 -25.39 21.60 10.25
C ALA A 85 -25.84 21.79 8.79
N ASP A 86 -26.41 22.95 8.48
CA ASP A 86 -26.73 23.32 7.10
C ASP A 86 -25.43 23.65 6.34
N PRO A 87 -25.11 22.93 5.24
CA PRO A 87 -23.90 23.18 4.46
C PRO A 87 -23.90 24.49 3.67
N HIS A 88 -25.05 25.18 3.58
CA HIS A 88 -25.20 26.46 2.90
C HIS A 88 -25.31 27.64 3.87
N ALA A 89 -25.39 27.38 5.18
CA ALA A 89 -25.43 28.45 6.16
C ALA A 89 -24.09 29.23 6.16
N PRO A 90 -24.12 30.57 6.29
CA PRO A 90 -22.90 31.39 6.37
C PRO A 90 -21.91 30.95 7.46
N ALA A 91 -22.40 30.29 8.51
CA ALA A 91 -21.58 29.80 9.61
C ALA A 91 -20.67 28.61 9.27
N THR A 92 -20.98 27.85 8.22
CA THR A 92 -20.38 26.54 7.92
C THR A 92 -20.00 26.36 6.45
N ALA A 93 -20.60 27.13 5.53
CA ALA A 93 -20.41 27.00 4.09
C ALA A 93 -18.93 26.99 3.67
N ALA A 94 -18.11 27.89 4.22
CA ALA A 94 -16.69 27.98 3.87
C ALA A 94 -15.89 26.70 4.22
N LEU A 95 -16.15 26.09 5.39
CA LEU A 95 -15.50 24.83 5.78
C LEU A 95 -15.87 23.72 4.81
N PHE A 96 -17.17 23.63 4.54
CA PHE A 96 -17.76 22.61 3.70
C PHE A 96 -17.32 22.69 2.23
N ASP A 97 -17.19 23.90 1.69
CA ASP A 97 -16.65 24.14 0.34
C ASP A 97 -15.16 23.81 0.26
N ALA A 98 -14.38 24.25 1.25
CA ALA A 98 -12.96 23.91 1.34
C ALA A 98 -12.74 22.40 1.44
N ALA A 99 -13.51 21.73 2.30
CA ALA A 99 -13.46 20.28 2.51
C ALA A 99 -13.83 19.50 1.26
N TRP A 100 -14.90 19.89 0.56
CA TRP A 100 -15.28 19.20 -0.67
C TRP A 100 -14.26 19.41 -1.79
N ARG A 101 -13.66 20.59 -1.88
CA ARG A 101 -12.55 20.84 -2.80
C ARG A 101 -11.34 19.97 -2.46
N ALA A 102 -10.98 19.87 -1.19
CA ALA A 102 -9.90 19.00 -0.74
C ALA A 102 -10.18 17.54 -1.12
N GLU A 103 -11.36 17.00 -0.81
CA GLU A 103 -11.72 15.62 -1.13
C GLU A 103 -11.72 15.32 -2.65
N ARG A 104 -12.18 16.26 -3.47
CA ARG A 104 -12.20 16.10 -4.93
C ARG A 104 -10.80 16.10 -5.54
N ASP A 105 -9.93 16.99 -5.06
CA ASP A 105 -8.64 17.29 -5.70
C ASP A 105 -7.45 16.58 -5.04
N ASN A 106 -7.62 16.05 -3.81
CA ASN A 106 -6.60 15.35 -3.03
C ASN A 106 -6.63 13.83 -3.27
N ARG A 107 -5.45 13.22 -3.35
CA ARG A 107 -5.29 11.76 -3.43
C ARG A 107 -5.00 11.09 -2.09
N LEU A 108 -4.91 11.86 -1.00
CA LEU A 108 -4.75 11.37 0.35
C LEU A 108 -6.04 11.58 1.13
N GLY A 109 -6.48 10.55 1.84
CA GLY A 109 -7.66 10.57 2.70
C GLY A 109 -7.40 9.89 4.03
N HIS A 110 -8.41 9.92 4.90
CA HIS A 110 -8.40 9.23 6.18
C HIS A 110 -9.44 8.10 6.16
N HIS A 111 -9.13 7.00 6.83
CA HIS A 111 -10.04 5.89 7.05
C HIS A 111 -10.16 5.63 8.55
N LEU A 112 -11.38 5.66 9.05
CA LEU A 112 -11.73 5.28 10.41
C LEU A 112 -12.87 4.28 10.36
N GLY A 113 -12.55 3.01 10.64
CA GLY A 113 -13.55 1.96 10.74
C GLY A 113 -14.58 2.24 11.83
N GLU A 114 -15.84 1.87 11.58
CA GLU A 114 -16.95 2.17 12.50
C GLU A 114 -16.78 1.50 13.87
N ARG A 115 -16.11 0.34 13.89
CA ARG A 115 -15.84 -0.46 15.09
C ARG A 115 -14.42 -0.30 15.63
N TYR A 116 -13.61 0.58 15.03
CA TYR A 116 -12.27 0.85 15.54
C TYR A 116 -12.32 1.53 16.92
N HIS A 117 -11.52 1.01 17.85
CA HIS A 117 -11.31 1.55 19.19
C HIS A 117 -9.81 1.66 19.47
N ALA A 118 -9.35 2.87 19.78
CA ALA A 118 -7.95 3.13 20.11
C ALA A 118 -7.55 2.49 21.45
N GLY A 119 -6.27 2.14 21.57
CA GLY A 119 -5.67 1.55 22.77
C GLY A 119 -6.01 0.08 23.01
N THR A 120 -6.53 -0.63 22.01
CA THR A 120 -6.99 -2.03 22.17
C THR A 120 -6.00 -3.06 21.65
N ALA A 121 -5.09 -2.68 20.73
CA ALA A 121 -4.19 -3.63 20.10
C ALA A 121 -2.84 -3.77 20.82
N ARG A 122 -2.49 -5.00 21.20
CA ARG A 122 -1.13 -5.34 21.62
C ARG A 122 -0.20 -5.39 20.40
N PRO A 123 1.03 -4.84 20.45
CA PRO A 123 2.00 -5.03 19.37
C PRO A 123 2.21 -6.51 19.01
N VAL A 124 2.51 -6.80 17.75
CA VAL A 124 2.92 -8.13 17.27
C VAL A 124 4.39 -8.08 16.91
N THR A 125 5.23 -8.90 17.54
CA THR A 125 6.68 -8.90 17.29
C THR A 125 7.08 -9.89 16.21
N LEU A 126 8.28 -9.71 15.64
CA LEU A 126 8.84 -10.70 14.72
C LEU A 126 8.97 -12.08 15.38
N ASP A 127 9.45 -12.13 16.62
CA ASP A 127 9.65 -13.41 17.32
C ASP A 127 8.33 -14.15 17.57
N GLU A 128 7.25 -13.42 17.90
CA GLU A 128 5.91 -14.01 18.02
C GLU A 128 5.49 -14.68 16.70
N LEU A 129 5.66 -13.98 15.58
CA LEU A 129 5.35 -14.53 14.25
C LEU A 129 6.26 -15.70 13.86
N ARG A 130 7.56 -15.68 14.23
CA ARG A 130 8.51 -16.76 13.92
C ARG A 130 8.18 -18.09 14.60
N THR A 131 7.38 -18.05 15.67
CA THR A 131 6.89 -19.27 16.33
C THR A 131 5.61 -19.82 15.68
N THR A 132 4.97 -19.04 14.80
CA THR A 132 3.76 -19.43 14.09
C THR A 132 4.12 -20.27 12.87
N ARG A 133 3.48 -21.43 12.70
CA ARG A 133 3.68 -22.27 11.51
C ARG A 133 2.71 -21.86 10.40
N PRO A 134 3.14 -21.81 9.14
CA PRO A 134 2.22 -21.60 8.03
C PRO A 134 1.23 -22.77 7.97
N ARG A 135 -0.03 -22.48 7.64
CA ARG A 135 -1.08 -23.52 7.56
C ARG A 135 -0.78 -24.55 6.47
N HIS A 136 -0.29 -24.07 5.34
CA HIS A 136 0.26 -24.89 4.26
C HIS A 136 1.76 -24.57 4.12
N ALA A 137 2.59 -25.61 4.25
CA ALA A 137 4.02 -25.46 4.07
C ALA A 137 4.37 -25.09 2.62
N PRO A 138 5.55 -24.50 2.38
CA PRO A 138 6.09 -24.35 1.03
C PRO A 138 6.08 -25.69 0.29
N ALA A 139 5.55 -25.71 -0.93
CA ALA A 139 5.26 -26.93 -1.67
C ALA A 139 6.35 -27.29 -2.70
N ALA A 140 7.37 -26.45 -2.88
CA ALA A 140 8.44 -26.63 -3.87
C ALA A 140 7.88 -27.12 -5.22
N ALA A 141 6.93 -26.35 -5.78
CA ALA A 141 6.19 -26.71 -6.99
C ALA A 141 6.76 -25.95 -8.21
N PRO A 142 7.87 -26.42 -8.84
CA PRO A 142 8.59 -25.64 -9.85
C PRO A 142 7.73 -25.22 -11.05
N ASP A 143 6.72 -26.03 -11.37
CA ASP A 143 5.82 -25.87 -12.51
C ASP A 143 4.51 -25.13 -12.14
N ALA A 144 4.45 -24.47 -10.98
CA ALA A 144 3.27 -23.73 -10.59
C ALA A 144 2.98 -22.60 -11.61
N PRO A 145 1.72 -22.45 -12.08
CA PRO A 145 1.33 -21.41 -13.05
C PRO A 145 1.39 -19.98 -12.49
N VAL A 146 1.40 -19.82 -11.17
CA VAL A 146 1.28 -18.54 -10.48
C VAL A 146 2.56 -18.33 -9.68
N LEU A 147 3.24 -17.24 -9.97
CA LEU A 147 4.40 -16.78 -9.22
C LEU A 147 4.04 -15.51 -8.46
N ILE A 148 4.24 -15.51 -7.15
CA ILE A 148 4.19 -14.30 -6.32
C ILE A 148 5.64 -13.90 -6.02
N VAL A 149 6.04 -12.71 -6.45
CA VAL A 149 7.39 -12.17 -6.21
C VAL A 149 7.29 -11.03 -5.21
N ILE A 150 8.08 -11.14 -4.14
CA ILE A 150 8.13 -10.16 -3.06
C ILE A 150 9.55 -9.57 -3.00
N PRO A 151 9.77 -8.35 -3.51
CA PRO A 151 11.04 -7.65 -3.35
C PRO A 151 11.18 -7.18 -1.90
N PHE A 152 12.35 -7.36 -1.29
CA PHE A 152 12.53 -7.14 0.14
C PHE A 152 13.89 -6.54 0.49
N ARG A 153 13.87 -5.61 1.45
CA ARG A 153 15.05 -5.14 2.17
C ARG A 153 14.63 -4.66 3.55
N ASP A 154 15.36 -5.10 4.57
CA ASP A 154 15.27 -4.54 5.92
C ASP A 154 16.68 -4.36 6.49
N ARG A 155 17.03 -3.10 6.77
CA ARG A 155 18.26 -2.69 7.46
C ARG A 155 17.97 -2.17 8.87
N ASP A 156 16.69 -2.09 9.24
CA ASP A 156 16.27 -1.49 10.49
C ASP A 156 16.62 -2.44 11.64
N THR A 157 17.13 -1.90 12.75
CA THR A 157 17.51 -2.70 13.93
C THR A 157 16.32 -3.38 14.59
N ASP A 158 15.13 -2.80 14.40
CA ASP A 158 13.90 -3.23 15.06
C ASP A 158 13.14 -4.30 14.25
N GLY A 159 13.62 -4.63 13.04
CA GLY A 159 13.07 -5.71 12.20
C GLY A 159 11.61 -5.51 11.80
N VAL A 160 11.12 -4.26 11.74
CA VAL A 160 9.70 -3.96 11.48
C VAL A 160 9.26 -4.45 10.10
N ARG A 161 10.12 -4.33 9.08
CA ARG A 161 9.81 -4.80 7.74
C ARG A 161 9.92 -6.32 7.66
N ALA A 162 10.88 -6.93 8.34
CA ALA A 162 10.95 -8.39 8.47
C ALA A 162 9.69 -8.95 9.16
N ARG A 163 9.18 -8.27 10.20
CA ARG A 163 7.91 -8.60 10.86
C ARG A 163 6.72 -8.49 9.90
N ASN A 164 6.65 -7.44 9.08
CA ASN A 164 5.66 -7.32 8.00
C ASN A 164 5.78 -8.47 6.99
N LEU A 165 6.99 -8.78 6.53
CA LEU A 165 7.24 -9.84 5.56
C LEU A 165 6.75 -11.19 6.08
N VAL A 166 7.09 -11.56 7.32
CA VAL A 166 6.63 -12.82 7.91
C VAL A 166 5.10 -12.86 8.03
N ALA A 167 4.45 -11.75 8.41
CA ALA A 167 2.98 -11.68 8.42
C ALA A 167 2.38 -11.85 7.01
N CYS A 168 2.98 -11.22 5.99
CA CYS A 168 2.59 -11.38 4.59
C CYS A 168 2.72 -12.86 4.15
N LEU A 169 3.88 -13.48 4.37
CA LEU A 169 4.14 -14.87 4.01
C LEU A 169 3.21 -15.85 4.76
N LEU A 170 2.95 -15.63 6.05
CA LEU A 170 2.00 -16.43 6.82
C LEU A 170 0.56 -16.29 6.27
N SER A 171 0.16 -15.09 5.83
CA SER A 171 -1.13 -14.88 5.18
C SER A 171 -1.25 -15.59 3.83
N LEU A 172 -0.15 -15.68 3.08
CA LEU A 172 -0.05 -16.47 1.84
C LEU A 172 0.01 -17.99 2.11
N GLY A 173 0.47 -18.39 3.30
CA GLY A 173 0.43 -19.78 3.77
C GLY A 173 -0.96 -20.27 4.16
N ASP A 174 -1.96 -19.38 4.29
CA ASP A 174 -3.37 -19.70 4.57
C ASP A 174 -4.27 -19.19 3.44
N GLN A 175 -4.05 -19.70 2.22
CA GLN A 175 -4.86 -19.40 1.03
C GLN A 175 -5.82 -20.55 0.70
N SER A 176 -6.99 -20.23 0.13
CA SER A 176 -7.95 -21.20 -0.38
C SER A 176 -7.58 -21.76 -1.76
N PHE A 177 -6.69 -21.09 -2.48
CA PHE A 177 -6.14 -21.59 -3.74
C PHE A 177 -5.18 -22.76 -3.49
N PRO A 178 -5.19 -23.83 -4.31
CA PRO A 178 -4.34 -25.00 -4.07
C PRO A 178 -2.86 -24.61 -3.97
N ARG A 179 -2.20 -25.03 -2.87
CA ARG A 179 -0.84 -24.59 -2.54
C ARG A 179 0.22 -25.04 -3.56
N ASP A 180 -0.02 -26.14 -4.24
CA ASP A 180 0.79 -26.68 -5.33
C ASP A 180 0.61 -25.93 -6.66
N ARG A 181 -0.34 -24.99 -6.75
CA ARG A 181 -0.63 -24.18 -7.94
C ARG A 181 -0.07 -22.76 -7.87
N PHE A 182 0.62 -22.38 -6.80
CA PHE A 182 1.33 -21.10 -6.75
C PHE A 182 2.64 -21.22 -5.99
N ARG A 183 3.56 -20.30 -6.29
CA ARG A 183 4.84 -20.15 -5.60
C ARG A 183 5.00 -18.76 -5.03
N VAL A 184 5.79 -18.65 -3.98
CA VAL A 184 6.19 -17.39 -3.36
C VAL A 184 7.71 -17.30 -3.36
N THR A 185 8.23 -16.32 -4.07
CA THR A 185 9.65 -16.00 -4.15
C THR A 185 9.91 -14.68 -3.45
N VAL A 186 10.78 -14.71 -2.44
CA VAL A 186 11.29 -13.50 -1.79
C VAL A 186 12.65 -13.18 -2.37
N VAL A 187 12.83 -11.93 -2.81
CA VAL A 187 14.11 -11.42 -3.32
C VAL A 187 14.64 -10.40 -2.35
N GLU A 188 15.60 -10.81 -1.51
CA GLU A 188 16.31 -9.90 -0.62
C GLU A 188 17.40 -9.17 -1.40
N SER A 189 17.34 -7.84 -1.45
CA SER A 189 18.36 -7.01 -2.09
C SER A 189 19.08 -6.14 -1.05
N ASP A 190 20.33 -6.48 -0.75
CA ASP A 190 21.17 -5.73 0.19
C ASP A 190 22.67 -5.99 -0.04
N ALA A 191 23.54 -5.47 0.84
CA ALA A 191 24.99 -5.73 0.81
C ALA A 191 25.34 -7.19 1.12
N HIS A 192 24.60 -7.84 2.03
CA HIS A 192 24.77 -9.24 2.41
C HIS A 192 23.42 -9.81 2.89
N PRO A 193 23.16 -11.12 2.74
CA PRO A 193 21.89 -11.71 3.14
C PRO A 193 21.75 -11.65 4.67
N ARG A 194 20.62 -11.13 5.15
CA ARG A 194 20.29 -11.00 6.59
C ARG A 194 19.13 -11.88 7.00
N TRP A 195 18.15 -12.05 6.12
CA TRP A 195 16.84 -12.57 6.51
C TRP A 195 16.56 -13.95 5.95
N ARG A 196 17.53 -14.59 5.28
CA ARG A 196 17.40 -15.95 4.73
C ARG A 196 16.80 -16.94 5.73
N GLU A 197 17.32 -17.02 6.94
CA GLU A 197 16.84 -17.96 7.97
C GLU A 197 15.42 -17.64 8.47
N VAL A 198 15.05 -16.36 8.43
CA VAL A 198 13.70 -15.91 8.80
C VAL A 198 12.70 -16.20 7.68
N VAL A 199 13.12 -16.12 6.42
CA VAL A 199 12.25 -16.25 5.24
C VAL A 199 12.07 -17.69 4.79
N ALA A 200 13.13 -18.50 4.79
CA ALA A 200 13.14 -19.85 4.23
C ALA A 200 12.02 -20.78 4.75
N PRO A 201 11.54 -20.69 6.01
CA PRO A 201 10.41 -21.52 6.46
C PRO A 201 9.06 -21.18 5.81
N TYR A 202 8.91 -20.02 5.18
CA TYR A 202 7.61 -19.49 4.74
C TYR A 202 7.51 -19.21 3.24
N ALA A 203 8.63 -19.17 2.51
CA ALA A 203 8.67 -18.95 1.06
C ALA A 203 9.10 -20.23 0.32
N ASP A 204 8.67 -20.40 -0.94
CA ASP A 204 9.17 -21.50 -1.77
C ASP A 204 10.60 -21.24 -2.23
N ASP A 205 10.91 -19.98 -2.52
CA ASP A 205 12.22 -19.57 -3.00
C ASP A 205 12.70 -18.32 -2.25
N TYR A 206 13.98 -18.34 -1.89
CA TYR A 206 14.70 -17.16 -1.42
C TYR A 206 15.84 -16.89 -2.41
N LEU A 207 15.85 -15.68 -2.98
CA LEU A 207 16.94 -15.17 -3.79
C LEU A 207 17.62 -14.02 -3.08
N PHE A 208 18.95 -13.97 -3.16
CA PHE A 208 19.71 -12.81 -2.73
C PHE A 208 20.27 -12.08 -3.94
N ALA A 209 19.97 -10.78 -4.04
CA ALA A 209 20.38 -9.90 -5.12
C ALA A 209 21.32 -8.82 -4.54
N PRO A 210 22.65 -8.95 -4.69
CA PRO A 210 23.61 -8.06 -4.03
C PRO A 210 23.51 -6.62 -4.56
N LYS A 211 23.08 -5.69 -3.70
CA LYS A 211 23.06 -4.25 -3.97
C LYS A 211 23.26 -3.46 -2.66
N PRO A 212 24.50 -3.05 -2.34
CA PRO A 212 24.81 -2.36 -1.08
C PRO A 212 24.24 -0.94 -1.01
N ASP A 213 23.94 -0.31 -2.15
CA ASP A 213 23.50 1.08 -2.21
C ASP A 213 21.98 1.22 -2.04
N THR A 214 21.38 2.13 -2.81
CA THR A 214 19.93 2.38 -2.85
C THR A 214 19.18 1.12 -3.31
N PHE A 215 18.05 0.81 -2.67
CA PHE A 215 17.19 -0.32 -3.06
C PHE A 215 16.73 -0.15 -4.50
N ASN A 216 16.52 -1.24 -5.22
CA ASN A 216 15.92 -1.19 -6.55
C ASN A 216 14.82 -2.25 -6.63
N LYS A 217 13.58 -1.82 -6.38
CA LYS A 217 12.39 -2.68 -6.39
C LYS A 217 12.23 -3.36 -7.75
N SER A 218 12.28 -2.58 -8.84
CA SER A 218 12.13 -3.07 -10.20
C SER A 218 13.09 -4.21 -10.54
N TRP A 219 14.37 -4.04 -10.21
CA TRP A 219 15.40 -5.05 -10.44
C TRP A 219 15.18 -6.29 -9.58
N ALA A 220 14.85 -6.13 -8.29
CA ALA A 220 14.56 -7.26 -7.42
C ALA A 220 13.36 -8.08 -7.93
N VAL A 221 12.30 -7.41 -8.42
CA VAL A 221 11.14 -8.07 -9.03
C VAL A 221 11.56 -8.82 -10.30
N ASN A 222 12.26 -8.15 -11.23
CA ASN A 222 12.73 -8.79 -12.46
C ASN A 222 13.62 -10.00 -12.17
N ALA A 223 14.53 -9.90 -11.18
CA ALA A 223 15.37 -11.02 -10.75
C ALA A 223 14.53 -12.18 -10.22
N GLY A 224 13.51 -11.91 -9.39
CA GLY A 224 12.57 -12.94 -8.95
C GLY A 224 11.91 -13.66 -10.12
N VAL A 225 11.30 -12.89 -11.02
CA VAL A 225 10.59 -13.43 -12.19
C VAL A 225 11.51 -14.23 -13.10
N THR A 226 12.67 -13.68 -13.47
CA THR A 226 13.60 -14.33 -14.42
C THR A 226 14.18 -15.64 -13.87
N HIS A 227 14.45 -15.73 -12.56
CA HIS A 227 15.14 -16.88 -11.97
C HIS A 227 14.21 -17.95 -11.41
N THR A 228 12.96 -17.62 -11.10
CA THR A 228 12.00 -18.58 -10.50
C THR A 228 10.70 -18.75 -11.30
N GLY A 229 10.45 -17.87 -12.27
CA GLY A 229 9.18 -17.78 -13.00
C GLY A 229 9.14 -18.47 -14.36
N ALA A 230 10.06 -19.39 -14.67
CA ALA A 230 10.18 -19.99 -16.00
C ALA A 230 8.86 -20.61 -16.52
N GLN A 231 8.10 -21.27 -15.63
CA GLN A 231 6.82 -21.92 -15.94
C GLN A 231 5.59 -21.07 -15.53
N ALA A 232 5.80 -19.88 -15.00
CA ALA A 232 4.70 -19.04 -14.56
C ALA A 232 3.91 -18.52 -15.78
N GLU A 233 2.60 -18.71 -15.74
CA GLU A 233 1.64 -18.09 -16.66
C GLU A 233 1.20 -16.71 -16.14
N VAL A 234 1.20 -16.55 -14.82
CA VAL A 234 0.74 -15.37 -14.09
C VAL A 234 1.79 -14.99 -13.05
N ILE A 235 2.04 -13.69 -12.94
CA ILE A 235 2.94 -13.09 -11.95
C ILE A 235 2.11 -12.16 -11.07
N CYS A 236 2.31 -12.23 -9.77
CA CYS A 236 1.88 -11.24 -8.79
C CYS A 236 3.12 -10.56 -8.23
N ILE A 237 3.25 -9.26 -8.48
CA ILE A 237 4.22 -8.40 -7.81
C ILE A 237 3.56 -7.95 -6.52
N LEU A 238 4.12 -8.30 -5.37
CA LEU A 238 3.52 -8.05 -4.06
C LEU A 238 4.53 -7.43 -3.10
N ASP A 239 4.21 -6.29 -2.52
CA ASP A 239 5.05 -5.67 -1.50
C ASP A 239 5.00 -6.46 -0.18
N ALA A 240 6.12 -6.46 0.55
CA ALA A 240 6.32 -7.29 1.75
C ALA A 240 5.41 -6.92 2.93
N ASP A 241 4.71 -5.81 2.84
CA ASP A 241 3.83 -5.22 3.85
C ASP A 241 2.35 -5.25 3.46
N VAL A 242 1.96 -6.04 2.46
CA VAL A 242 0.55 -6.32 2.16
C VAL A 242 0.05 -7.48 3.02
N LEU A 243 -1.05 -7.28 3.75
CA LEU A 243 -1.73 -8.33 4.50
C LEU A 243 -2.90 -8.91 3.68
N THR A 244 -2.77 -10.15 3.21
CA THR A 244 -3.74 -10.77 2.29
C THR A 244 -4.85 -11.53 3.04
N ASP A 245 -6.08 -11.50 2.50
CA ASP A 245 -7.16 -12.40 2.94
C ASP A 245 -6.98 -13.83 2.38
N ARG A 246 -7.73 -14.80 2.91
CA ARG A 246 -7.64 -16.23 2.55
C ARG A 246 -7.97 -16.52 1.09
N ASP A 247 -8.80 -15.70 0.45
CA ASP A 247 -9.24 -15.92 -0.93
C ASP A 247 -8.45 -15.07 -1.94
N PHE A 248 -7.41 -14.36 -1.48
CA PHE A 248 -6.64 -13.43 -2.28
C PHE A 248 -6.08 -14.06 -3.56
N VAL A 249 -5.41 -15.21 -3.46
CA VAL A 249 -4.84 -15.87 -4.66
C VAL A 249 -5.95 -16.38 -5.58
N ALA A 250 -6.94 -17.09 -5.04
CA ALA A 250 -8.02 -17.68 -5.83
C ALA A 250 -8.80 -16.61 -6.61
N ARG A 251 -9.19 -15.54 -5.92
CA ARG A 251 -9.93 -14.41 -6.50
C ARG A 251 -9.17 -13.72 -7.63
N ASN A 252 -7.86 -13.56 -7.49
CA ASN A 252 -7.05 -12.88 -8.51
C ASN A 252 -6.69 -13.78 -9.70
N VAL A 253 -6.50 -15.08 -9.49
CA VAL A 253 -6.37 -16.04 -10.59
C VAL A 253 -7.66 -16.08 -11.42
N ASP A 254 -8.83 -16.08 -10.78
CA ASP A 254 -10.12 -16.09 -11.49
C ASP A 254 -10.35 -14.84 -12.34
N ARG A 255 -9.85 -13.67 -11.91
CA ARG A 255 -9.89 -12.44 -12.73
C ARG A 255 -9.11 -12.61 -14.04
N LEU A 256 -7.96 -13.26 -13.99
CA LEU A 256 -7.14 -13.54 -15.18
C LEU A 256 -7.65 -14.71 -16.03
N ARG A 257 -8.68 -15.44 -15.61
CA ARG A 257 -9.38 -16.40 -16.49
C ARG A 257 -10.35 -15.70 -17.44
N ARG A 258 -10.69 -14.43 -17.18
CA ARG A 258 -11.58 -13.65 -18.04
C ARG A 258 -10.88 -13.31 -19.36
N ARG A 259 -11.65 -13.32 -20.44
CA ARG A 259 -11.15 -12.98 -21.77
C ARG A 259 -10.73 -11.51 -21.78
N GLY A 260 -9.58 -11.24 -22.39
CA GLY A 260 -9.12 -9.88 -22.63
C GLY A 260 -8.52 -9.18 -21.41
N THR A 261 -8.19 -9.86 -20.31
CA THR A 261 -7.44 -9.25 -19.18
C THR A 261 -5.96 -9.60 -19.29
N GLY A 262 -5.09 -8.59 -19.44
CA GLY A 262 -3.63 -8.73 -19.49
C GLY A 262 -2.96 -8.59 -18.11
N GLY A 263 -3.57 -7.82 -17.24
CA GLY A 263 -3.21 -7.67 -15.83
C GLY A 263 -4.25 -6.85 -15.07
N HIS A 264 -4.07 -6.71 -13.76
CA HIS A 264 -4.93 -5.86 -12.95
C HIS A 264 -4.27 -5.43 -11.62
N LEU A 265 -4.77 -4.32 -11.09
CA LEU A 265 -4.64 -3.96 -9.68
C LEU A 265 -5.80 -4.56 -8.90
N THR A 266 -5.52 -5.11 -7.71
CA THR A 266 -6.57 -5.75 -6.88
C THR A 266 -7.49 -4.73 -6.20
N TYR A 267 -7.03 -3.48 -6.13
CA TYR A 267 -7.62 -2.41 -5.35
C TYR A 267 -7.66 -1.11 -6.15
N ARG A 268 -8.57 -0.22 -5.72
CA ARG A 268 -8.67 1.14 -6.25
C ARG A 268 -7.94 2.10 -5.34
N ASP A 269 -8.09 1.92 -4.04
CA ASP A 269 -7.47 2.75 -3.03
C ASP A 269 -6.72 1.86 -2.04
N MET A 270 -5.55 2.32 -1.61
CA MET A 270 -4.68 1.61 -0.66
C MET A 270 -4.91 2.16 0.74
N LEU A 271 -5.16 1.27 1.71
CA LEU A 271 -5.27 1.65 3.11
C LEU A 271 -3.95 1.39 3.83
N GLY A 272 -3.16 2.46 4.01
CA GLY A 272 -1.98 2.48 4.87
C GLY A 272 -2.41 2.50 6.33
N MET A 273 -2.30 1.36 7.02
CA MET A 273 -2.72 1.21 8.40
C MET A 273 -1.77 1.92 9.37
N THR A 274 -2.33 2.39 10.49
CA THR A 274 -1.52 2.84 11.64
C THR A 274 -0.76 1.65 12.25
N ALA A 275 0.22 1.92 13.13
CA ALA A 275 0.95 0.86 13.83
C ALA A 275 0.00 -0.02 14.68
N GLU A 276 -0.95 0.61 15.37
CA GLU A 276 -1.96 -0.11 16.16
C GLU A 276 -2.87 -0.98 15.29
N SER A 277 -3.38 -0.41 14.20
CA SER A 277 -4.24 -1.12 13.26
C SER A 277 -3.53 -2.29 12.58
N THR A 278 -2.23 -2.12 12.29
CA THR A 278 -1.38 -3.21 11.80
C THR A 278 -1.28 -4.34 12.81
N ALA A 279 -1.02 -4.02 14.08
CA ALA A 279 -0.92 -5.04 15.12
C ALA A 279 -2.25 -5.77 15.34
N HIS A 280 -3.37 -5.05 15.29
CA HIS A 280 -4.71 -5.63 15.34
C HIS A 280 -4.95 -6.57 14.15
N ALA A 281 -4.78 -6.06 12.92
CA ALA A 281 -5.05 -6.80 11.70
C ALA A 281 -4.18 -8.05 11.56
N VAL A 282 -2.88 -7.94 11.85
CA VAL A 282 -1.95 -9.09 11.84
C VAL A 282 -2.39 -10.13 12.86
N ARG A 283 -2.73 -9.75 14.09
CA ARG A 283 -3.20 -10.73 15.08
C ARG A 283 -4.46 -11.45 14.62
N ARG A 284 -5.48 -10.70 14.18
CA ARG A 284 -6.73 -11.30 13.69
C ARG A 284 -6.51 -12.22 12.50
N ARG A 285 -5.76 -11.77 11.50
CA ARG A 285 -5.55 -12.51 10.26
C ARG A 285 -4.60 -13.70 10.42
N VAL A 286 -3.50 -13.51 11.13
CA VAL A 286 -2.39 -14.47 11.19
C VAL A 286 -2.44 -15.32 12.45
N LEU A 287 -2.51 -14.70 13.63
CA LEU A 287 -2.42 -15.42 14.92
C LEU A 287 -3.74 -16.10 15.29
N ASP A 288 -4.87 -15.43 15.06
CA ASP A 288 -6.21 -15.99 15.34
C ASP A 288 -6.76 -16.82 14.16
N GLY A 289 -6.10 -16.76 12.99
CA GLY A 289 -6.49 -17.55 11.80
C GLY A 289 -7.80 -17.12 11.13
N ALA A 290 -8.24 -15.87 11.32
CA ALA A 290 -9.42 -15.34 10.62
C ALA A 290 -9.20 -15.33 9.10
N ALA A 291 -10.28 -15.46 8.32
CA ALA A 291 -10.18 -15.46 6.86
C ALA A 291 -9.74 -14.09 6.30
N GLN A 292 -10.05 -12.99 6.99
CA GLN A 292 -9.67 -11.63 6.63
C GLN A 292 -9.55 -10.76 7.89
N ALA A 293 -8.80 -9.66 7.79
CA ALA A 293 -8.91 -8.54 8.71
C ALA A 293 -9.93 -7.54 8.14
N ASP A 294 -10.90 -7.11 8.95
CA ASP A 294 -11.99 -6.26 8.48
C ASP A 294 -11.57 -4.77 8.51
N PRO A 295 -11.67 -4.03 7.38
CA PRO A 295 -11.43 -2.60 7.35
C PRO A 295 -12.24 -1.79 8.38
N GLN A 296 -13.39 -2.30 8.85
CA GLN A 296 -14.21 -1.64 9.87
C GLN A 296 -13.59 -1.64 11.28
N ASP A 297 -12.56 -2.47 11.51
CA ASP A 297 -11.85 -2.58 12.79
C ASP A 297 -10.49 -1.86 12.78
N VAL A 298 -10.18 -1.10 11.72
CA VAL A 298 -8.88 -0.43 11.55
C VAL A 298 -9.01 1.07 11.29
N ARG A 299 -7.92 1.77 11.57
CA ARG A 299 -7.65 3.16 11.24
C ARG A 299 -6.45 3.26 10.30
N GLY A 300 -6.46 4.23 9.41
CA GLY A 300 -5.31 4.52 8.57
C GLY A 300 -5.52 5.68 7.62
N PHE A 301 -4.65 5.76 6.63
CA PHE A 301 -4.69 6.78 5.59
C PHE A 301 -4.83 6.12 4.24
N VAL A 302 -5.72 6.69 3.44
CA VAL A 302 -6.06 6.17 2.13
C VAL A 302 -5.24 6.90 1.09
N VAL A 303 -4.43 6.17 0.34
CA VAL A 303 -3.87 6.69 -0.91
C VAL A 303 -4.80 6.28 -2.03
N ARG A 304 -5.35 7.26 -2.74
CA ARG A 304 -6.34 7.06 -3.80
C ARG A 304 -5.66 6.74 -5.12
N ARG A 305 -6.02 5.61 -5.72
CA ARG A 305 -5.53 5.14 -7.04
C ARG A 305 -3.99 5.02 -7.16
N PRO A 306 -3.22 4.64 -6.13
CA PRO A 306 -1.79 4.49 -6.30
C PRO A 306 -1.53 3.26 -7.19
N PRO A 307 -0.66 3.38 -8.20
CA PRO A 307 -0.11 2.20 -8.85
C PRO A 307 0.86 1.52 -7.88
N GLY A 308 0.94 0.18 -7.91
CA GLY A 308 1.93 -0.56 -7.12
C GLY A 308 1.32 -1.51 -6.09
N ALA A 309 2.08 -1.79 -5.03
CA ALA A 309 1.80 -2.68 -3.87
C ALA A 309 1.35 -4.12 -4.18
N CYS A 310 0.41 -4.31 -5.07
CA CYS A 310 -0.08 -5.60 -5.54
C CYS A 310 -0.54 -5.48 -7.00
N VAL A 311 0.26 -6.04 -7.91
CA VAL A 311 -0.03 -6.06 -9.35
C VAL A 311 -0.04 -7.48 -9.86
N TRP A 312 -1.13 -7.89 -10.51
CA TRP A 312 -1.24 -9.19 -11.17
C TRP A 312 -1.11 -9.00 -12.67
N VAL A 313 -0.33 -9.86 -13.32
CA VAL A 313 -0.01 -9.72 -14.74
C VAL A 313 0.20 -11.08 -15.39
N ARG A 314 -0.18 -11.23 -16.66
CA ARG A 314 0.22 -12.38 -17.46
C ARG A 314 1.73 -12.34 -17.71
N ALA A 315 2.42 -13.45 -17.50
CA ALA A 315 3.86 -13.52 -17.71
C ALA A 315 4.28 -13.13 -19.14
N GLY A 316 3.44 -13.45 -20.14
CA GLY A 316 3.65 -12.99 -21.52
C GLY A 316 3.66 -11.47 -21.67
N VAL A 317 2.74 -10.76 -21.03
CA VAL A 317 2.67 -9.30 -21.08
C VAL A 317 3.83 -8.68 -20.31
N PHE A 318 4.17 -9.21 -19.12
CA PHE A 318 5.34 -8.77 -18.37
C PHE A 318 6.62 -8.84 -19.22
N ARG A 319 6.83 -9.94 -19.95
CA ARG A 319 7.95 -10.09 -20.89
C ARG A 319 7.86 -9.14 -22.08
N GLN A 320 6.67 -8.96 -22.65
CA GLN A 320 6.44 -8.06 -23.79
C GLN A 320 6.83 -6.61 -23.46
N ILE A 321 6.55 -6.13 -22.25
CA ILE A 321 6.90 -4.77 -21.83
C ILE A 321 8.31 -4.64 -21.24
N GLY A 322 9.12 -5.70 -21.31
CA GLY A 322 10.49 -5.71 -20.78
C GLY A 322 10.58 -5.71 -19.25
N GLY A 323 9.56 -6.18 -18.53
CA GLY A 323 9.53 -6.19 -17.06
C GLY A 323 9.41 -4.80 -16.42
N MET A 324 9.87 -4.65 -15.18
CA MET A 324 9.96 -3.35 -14.52
C MET A 324 11.23 -2.60 -14.93
N ASP A 325 11.19 -1.26 -14.91
CA ASP A 325 12.32 -0.44 -15.30
C ASP A 325 13.41 -0.41 -14.22
N GLU A 326 14.55 -1.03 -14.50
CA GLU A 326 15.66 -1.19 -13.55
C GLU A 326 16.49 0.08 -13.34
N ARG A 327 16.16 1.19 -14.00
CA ARG A 327 16.81 2.50 -13.77
C ARG A 327 16.31 3.17 -12.51
N TYR A 328 15.11 2.82 -12.02
CA TYR A 328 14.55 3.39 -10.80
C TYR A 328 15.35 2.95 -9.57
N GLU A 329 15.78 3.91 -8.76
CA GLU A 329 16.45 3.66 -7.49
C GLU A 329 15.68 4.26 -6.32
N GLY A 330 15.70 3.58 -5.18
CA GLY A 330 14.94 3.95 -4.00
C GLY A 330 13.46 3.64 -4.20
N TRP A 331 12.62 4.61 -3.84
CA TRP A 331 11.17 4.49 -3.90
C TRP A 331 10.58 5.66 -4.67
N GLY A 332 9.71 5.36 -5.64
CA GLY A 332 8.90 6.34 -6.33
C GLY A 332 9.08 6.31 -7.85
N GLY A 333 7.95 6.26 -8.55
CA GLY A 333 7.85 6.37 -10.01
C GLY A 333 7.77 5.03 -10.75
N GLU A 334 8.41 3.98 -10.22
CA GLU A 334 8.55 2.67 -10.86
C GLU A 334 7.21 1.97 -11.09
N ASP A 335 6.33 2.00 -10.09
CA ASP A 335 5.01 1.39 -10.18
C ASP A 335 4.10 2.16 -11.18
N THR A 336 4.28 3.49 -11.25
CA THR A 336 3.54 4.34 -12.20
C THR A 336 3.95 4.04 -13.64
N ASP A 337 5.26 3.99 -13.90
CA ASP A 337 5.80 3.63 -15.20
C ASP A 337 5.34 2.23 -15.64
N PHE A 338 5.45 1.25 -14.75
CA PHE A 338 5.00 -0.11 -15.03
C PHE A 338 3.50 -0.19 -15.35
N ALA A 339 2.66 0.48 -14.55
CA ALA A 339 1.22 0.52 -14.77
C ALA A 339 0.83 1.15 -16.11
N TYR A 340 1.50 2.23 -16.54
CA TYR A 340 1.22 2.82 -17.84
C TYR A 340 1.70 1.94 -18.99
N ARG A 341 2.89 1.33 -18.91
CA ARG A 341 3.34 0.39 -19.94
C ARG A 341 2.40 -0.82 -20.03
N MET A 342 1.87 -1.29 -18.91
CA MET A 342 0.83 -2.31 -18.87
C MET A 342 -0.42 -1.87 -19.62
N ASP A 343 -0.99 -0.71 -19.29
CA ASP A 343 -2.22 -0.18 -19.89
C ASP A 343 -2.09 0.05 -21.41
N PHE A 344 -0.92 0.46 -21.89
CA PHE A 344 -0.65 0.57 -23.33
C PHE A 344 -0.51 -0.80 -24.03
N ALA A 345 0.08 -1.79 -23.36
CA ALA A 345 0.39 -3.08 -23.97
C ALA A 345 -0.77 -4.07 -23.94
N ALA A 346 -1.62 -4.00 -22.92
CA ALA A 346 -2.75 -4.90 -22.73
C ALA A 346 -3.82 -4.26 -21.83
N ALA A 347 -5.05 -4.77 -21.91
CA ALA A 347 -6.12 -4.35 -20.99
C ALA A 347 -5.70 -4.59 -19.53
N PHE A 348 -5.73 -3.51 -18.76
CA PHE A 348 -5.25 -3.44 -17.39
C PHE A 348 -6.36 -2.94 -16.48
N ASP A 349 -6.97 -3.87 -15.74
CA ASP A 349 -8.15 -3.56 -14.91
C ASP A 349 -7.75 -3.05 -13.52
N ALA A 350 -8.66 -2.34 -12.84
CA ALA A 350 -8.55 -2.05 -11.42
C ALA A 350 -9.82 -2.47 -10.69
N TYR A 351 -9.66 -3.22 -9.60
CA TYR A 351 -10.75 -3.66 -8.74
C TYR A 351 -10.86 -2.77 -7.50
N ALA A 352 -11.79 -3.05 -6.59
CA ALA A 352 -12.03 -2.26 -5.39
C ALA A 352 -11.92 -3.11 -4.11
N ASP A 353 -11.06 -4.14 -4.13
CA ASP A 353 -10.80 -4.92 -2.93
C ASP A 353 -10.09 -4.04 -1.89
N PRO A 354 -10.27 -4.30 -0.58
CA PRO A 354 -9.44 -3.69 0.44
C PRO A 354 -7.97 -4.12 0.27
N LEU A 355 -7.08 -3.16 0.07
CA LEU A 355 -5.63 -3.39 0.21
C LEU A 355 -5.17 -2.87 1.57
N LEU A 356 -4.88 -3.79 2.49
CA LEU A 356 -4.34 -3.48 3.81
C LEU A 356 -2.82 -3.43 3.75
N HIS A 357 -2.27 -2.21 3.76
CA HIS A 357 -0.85 -1.96 3.76
C HIS A 357 -0.38 -1.72 5.20
N MET A 358 0.47 -2.62 5.69
CA MET A 358 0.95 -2.60 7.06
C MET A 358 1.89 -1.42 7.31
N ASN A 359 1.89 -0.92 8.53
CA ASN A 359 2.74 0.17 8.96
C ASN A 359 4.22 -0.23 8.93
N HIS A 360 5.08 0.68 8.49
CA HIS A 360 6.53 0.54 8.52
C HIS A 360 7.22 1.93 8.55
N PRO A 361 8.52 2.01 8.87
CA PRO A 361 9.28 3.26 8.82
C PRO A 361 9.31 3.87 7.41
N PRO A 362 9.27 5.21 7.26
CA PRO A 362 9.24 5.86 5.95
C PRO A 362 10.36 5.39 5.00
N ALA A 363 10.02 5.17 3.73
CA ALA A 363 10.97 4.72 2.70
C ALA A 363 11.17 5.74 1.57
N ALA A 364 10.11 6.50 1.25
CA ALA A 364 10.16 7.54 0.23
C ALA A 364 10.76 8.82 0.79
N VAL A 365 11.64 9.43 -0.01
CA VAL A 365 12.24 10.74 0.26
C VAL A 365 11.97 11.66 -0.93
N LEU A 366 11.73 12.94 -0.65
CA LEU A 366 11.66 13.97 -1.68
C LEU A 366 13.03 14.64 -1.80
N ARG A 367 13.35 15.10 -3.01
CA ARG A 367 14.50 15.98 -3.26
C ARG A 367 14.23 17.38 -2.69
N GLU A 368 15.26 18.23 -2.66
CA GLU A 368 15.15 19.62 -2.16
C GLU A 368 14.12 20.46 -2.94
N ASP A 369 13.90 20.14 -4.22
CA ASP A 369 12.91 20.79 -5.09
C ASP A 369 11.47 20.27 -4.88
N GLY A 370 11.27 19.32 -3.95
CA GLY A 370 9.97 18.72 -3.64
C GLY A 370 9.55 17.58 -4.56
N GLU A 371 10.37 17.21 -5.54
CA GLU A 371 10.09 16.12 -6.48
C GLU A 371 10.57 14.76 -5.95
N LEU A 372 10.06 13.68 -6.57
CA LEU A 372 10.55 12.33 -6.31
C LEU A 372 11.99 12.14 -6.82
N VAL A 373 12.76 11.28 -6.16
CA VAL A 373 14.16 10.97 -6.51
C VAL A 373 14.31 10.61 -7.99
N ASN A 374 13.37 9.83 -8.52
CA ASN A 374 13.37 9.34 -9.89
C ASN A 374 12.62 10.22 -10.90
N ALA A 375 12.24 11.46 -10.55
CA ALA A 375 11.49 12.34 -11.46
C ALA A 375 12.23 12.69 -12.76
N HIS A 376 13.55 12.43 -12.81
CA HIS A 376 14.39 12.63 -13.99
C HIS A 376 14.29 11.49 -15.02
N ILE A 377 13.69 10.35 -14.67
CA ILE A 377 13.46 9.23 -15.60
C ILE A 377 12.13 9.44 -16.32
N PRO A 378 12.13 9.63 -17.65
CA PRO A 378 10.89 9.81 -18.40
C PRO A 378 10.05 8.52 -18.35
N TRP A 379 8.77 8.65 -18.01
CA TRP A 379 7.84 7.51 -18.07
C TRP A 379 7.77 6.92 -19.48
N LEU A 380 7.48 5.63 -19.57
CA LEU A 380 7.34 4.87 -20.82
C LEU A 380 8.63 4.75 -21.65
N SER A 381 9.76 5.24 -21.13
CA SER A 381 11.05 5.21 -21.86
C SER A 381 11.88 3.95 -21.61
N TRP A 382 11.31 2.96 -20.91
CA TRP A 382 11.99 1.70 -20.65
C TRP A 382 12.06 0.85 -21.91
N ASP A 383 13.27 0.65 -22.41
CA ASP A 383 13.59 -0.24 -23.53
C ASP A 383 14.91 -0.97 -23.21
N PRO A 384 14.85 -2.12 -22.51
CA PRO A 384 16.04 -2.81 -22.03
C PRO A 384 16.88 -3.36 -23.20
N GLN A 385 18.08 -2.81 -23.39
CA GLN A 385 19.04 -3.31 -24.38
C GLN A 385 19.82 -4.56 -23.92
N GLN A 386 19.67 -4.93 -22.64
CA GLN A 386 20.30 -6.09 -22.02
C GLN A 386 19.24 -6.93 -21.28
N PRO A 387 19.50 -8.23 -21.04
CA PRO A 387 18.59 -9.06 -20.24
C PRO A 387 18.31 -8.44 -18.87
N ILE A 388 17.03 -8.36 -18.52
CA ILE A 388 16.55 -7.90 -17.21
C ILE A 388 16.77 -8.96 -16.13
N GLY A 389 16.80 -8.54 -14.86
CA GLY A 389 16.84 -9.43 -13.70
C GLY A 389 18.18 -10.16 -13.51
N ARG A 390 19.26 -9.64 -14.08
CA ARG A 390 20.62 -10.16 -13.85
C ARG A 390 21.04 -9.93 -12.39
N LEU A 391 21.28 -11.02 -11.64
CA LEU A 391 21.67 -10.94 -10.22
C LEU A 391 23.02 -10.24 -10.00
N ASP A 392 23.88 -10.24 -11.02
CA ASP A 392 25.20 -9.61 -11.00
C ASP A 392 25.20 -8.15 -11.49
N ARG A 393 24.04 -7.58 -11.86
CA ARG A 393 23.93 -6.22 -12.43
C ARG A 393 24.59 -5.15 -11.56
N PHE A 394 24.46 -5.27 -10.23
CA PHE A 394 25.02 -4.34 -9.26
C PHE A 394 26.12 -4.97 -8.39
N ALA A 395 26.57 -6.17 -8.75
CA ALA A 395 27.71 -6.76 -8.08
C ALA A 395 28.97 -5.94 -8.40
N PRO A 396 29.91 -5.78 -7.45
CA PRO A 396 31.21 -5.21 -7.78
C PRO A 396 31.84 -6.04 -8.90
N ALA A 397 32.47 -5.38 -9.88
CA ALA A 397 33.24 -6.08 -10.90
C ALA A 397 34.27 -7.00 -10.19
N PRO A 398 34.46 -8.25 -10.65
CA PRO A 398 35.52 -9.08 -10.11
C PRO A 398 36.86 -8.34 -10.28
N LEU A 399 37.60 -8.23 -9.17
CA LEU A 399 38.91 -7.60 -9.09
C LEU A 399 39.93 -8.24 -10.04
#